data_AF-A0A954S3W4-F1
#
_entry.id   AF-A0A954S3W4-F1
#
_cell.length_a   1.000
_cell.length_b   1.000
_cell.length_c   1.000
_cell.angle_alpha   90.00
_cell.angle_beta   90.00
_cell.angle_gamma   90.00
#
_symmetry.space_group_name_H-M   'P 1'
#
loop_
_entity.id
_entity.type
_entity.pdbx_description
1 polymer ?
#
loop_
_entity_poly.entity_id
_entity_poly.type
_entity_poly.pdbx_seq_one_letter_code
_entity_poly.pdbx_strand_id
1 'polypeptide(L)'
;MKIVQGDLIQLALEGQFDAIVHGCNCQCAMGKGIAKTIKETFPAAYKADCKTVKGDREKLGTISFVTVEHEGREITIINGYTQFHWRGPEGRADYDAIRGVMQKV
;
A
#
# COMPACT_ATOMS: atom_id res chain seq x y z
N MET A 1 14.86 -7.25 12.47
CA MET A 1 14.47 -6.37 11.34
C MET A 1 15.72 -6.07 10.53
N LYS A 2 15.70 -6.33 9.22
CA LYS A 2 16.76 -5.91 8.29
C LYS A 2 16.37 -4.56 7.71
N ILE A 3 17.30 -3.61 7.70
CA ILE A 3 17.10 -2.29 7.09
C ILE A 3 17.95 -2.23 5.82
N VAL A 4 17.33 -1.84 4.71
CA VAL A 4 17.99 -1.70 3.41
C VAL A 4 17.77 -0.27 2.92
N GLN A 5 18.83 0.36 2.43
CA GLN A 5 18.76 1.69 1.81
C GLN A 5 18.69 1.54 0.29
N GLY A 6 17.69 2.15 -0.33
CA GLY A 6 17.49 2.12 -1.79
C GLY A 6 16.08 2.58 -2.18
N ASP A 7 15.78 2.53 -3.48
CA ASP A 7 14.43 2.79 -3.99
C ASP A 7 13.58 1.51 -3.88
N LEU A 8 12.48 1.59 -3.12
CA LEU A 8 11.60 0.45 -2.87
C LEU A 8 11.03 -0.15 -4.16
N ILE A 9 10.70 0.65 -5.15
CA ILE A 9 10.08 0.16 -6.38
C ILE A 9 11.13 -0.51 -7.25
N GLN A 10 12.30 0.11 -7.39
CA GLN A 10 13.39 -0.47 -8.17
C GLN A 10 13.84 -1.81 -7.58
N LEU A 11 14.04 -1.90 -6.27
CA LEU A 11 14.43 -3.14 -5.61
C LEU A 11 13.37 -4.25 -5.79
N ALA A 12 12.08 -3.90 -5.85
CA ALA A 12 11.01 -4.85 -6.13
C ALA A 12 11.12 -5.42 -7.54
N LEU A 13 11.29 -4.54 -8.53
CA LEU A 13 11.42 -4.91 -9.94
C LEU A 13 12.71 -5.71 -10.20
N GLU A 14 13.77 -5.45 -9.43
CA GLU A 14 14.99 -6.25 -9.42
C GLU A 14 14.82 -7.61 -8.71
N GLY A 15 13.66 -7.87 -8.09
CA GLY A 15 13.33 -9.14 -7.44
C GLY A 15 13.98 -9.33 -6.08
N GLN A 16 14.28 -8.24 -5.38
CA GLN A 16 14.81 -8.31 -4.01
C GLN A 16 13.74 -8.75 -2.99
N PHE A 17 12.46 -8.72 -3.38
CA PHE A 17 11.33 -9.18 -2.56
C PHE A 17 10.07 -9.43 -3.40
N ASP A 18 9.21 -10.30 -2.89
CA ASP A 18 7.99 -10.76 -3.57
C ASP A 18 6.75 -9.91 -3.25
N ALA A 19 6.84 -9.01 -2.26
CA ALA A 19 5.72 -8.19 -1.82
C ALA A 19 6.13 -6.78 -1.33
N ILE A 20 5.25 -5.80 -1.57
CA ILE A 20 5.35 -4.44 -1.06
C ILE A 20 4.10 -4.13 -0.25
N VAL A 21 4.27 -3.76 1.02
CA VAL A 21 3.20 -3.18 1.85
C VAL A 21 3.43 -1.68 1.97
N HIS A 22 2.39 -0.89 1.73
CA HIS A 22 2.45 0.55 1.95
C HIS A 22 1.20 1.08 2.66
N GLY A 23 1.37 2.18 3.38
CA GLY A 23 0.29 2.84 4.09
C GLY A 23 -0.63 3.63 3.14
N CYS A 24 -1.89 3.21 3.07
CA CYS A 24 -2.97 3.84 2.33
C CYS A 24 -3.99 4.51 3.26
N ASN A 25 -4.73 5.46 2.69
CA ASN A 25 -5.91 6.03 3.32
C ASN A 25 -7.21 5.33 2.87
N CYS A 26 -8.26 5.38 3.68
CA CYS A 26 -9.56 4.80 3.34
C CYS A 26 -10.30 5.55 2.22
N GLN A 27 -9.83 6.73 1.79
CA GLN A 27 -10.48 7.58 0.77
C GLN A 27 -10.13 7.21 -0.68
N CYS A 28 -9.44 6.08 -0.89
CA CYS A 28 -8.95 5.63 -2.20
C CYS A 28 -8.12 6.69 -2.93
N ALA A 29 -7.30 7.44 -2.19
CA ALA A 29 -6.52 8.55 -2.74
C ALA A 29 -5.01 8.23 -2.69
N MET A 30 -4.41 8.01 -3.86
CA MET A 30 -2.97 7.74 -4.02
C MET A 30 -2.31 8.88 -4.81
N GLY A 31 -2.20 10.06 -4.20
CA GLY A 31 -1.75 11.29 -4.89
C GLY A 31 -0.42 11.86 -4.42
N LYS A 32 0.19 11.32 -3.36
CA LYS A 32 1.46 11.80 -2.79
C LYS A 32 2.31 10.65 -2.24
N GLY A 33 3.60 10.90 -2.06
CA GLY A 33 4.55 9.95 -1.45
C GLY A 33 4.62 8.63 -2.20
N ILE A 34 4.98 7.56 -1.48
CA ILE A 34 5.14 6.21 -2.05
C ILE A 34 3.86 5.69 -2.72
N ALA A 35 2.67 6.06 -2.21
CA ALA A 35 1.40 5.66 -2.80
C ALA A 35 1.21 6.21 -4.22
N LYS A 36 1.68 7.43 -4.50
CA LYS A 36 1.67 7.99 -5.86
C LYS A 36 2.55 7.18 -6.80
N THR A 37 3.79 6.90 -6.37
CA THR A 37 4.75 6.11 -7.16
C THR A 37 4.20 4.70 -7.43
N ILE A 38 3.63 4.04 -6.42
CA ILE A 38 2.95 2.74 -6.57
C ILE A 38 1.81 2.82 -7.58
N LYS A 39 0.97 3.87 -7.54
CA LYS A 39 -0.10 4.04 -8.53
C LYS A 39 0.42 4.22 -9.95
N GLU A 40 1.52 4.95 -10.12
CA GLU A 40 2.12 5.21 -11.43
C GLU A 40 2.80 3.95 -12.00
N THR A 41 3.54 3.20 -11.17
CA THR A 41 4.24 1.98 -11.59
C THR A 41 3.32 0.75 -11.66
N PHE A 42 2.43 0.59 -10.67
CA PHE A 42 1.52 -0.55 -10.52
C PHE A 42 0.06 -0.07 -10.47
N PRO A 43 -0.51 0.42 -11.59
CA PRO A 43 -1.89 0.95 -11.61
C PRO A 43 -2.95 -0.07 -11.18
N ALA A 44 -2.63 -1.37 -11.25
CA ALA A 44 -3.47 -2.44 -10.72
C ALA A 44 -3.69 -2.35 -9.20
N ALA A 45 -2.70 -1.86 -8.43
CA ALA A 45 -2.84 -1.68 -6.98
C ALA A 45 -3.85 -0.58 -6.64
N TYR A 46 -3.85 0.51 -7.41
CA TYR A 46 -4.88 1.55 -7.30
C TYR A 46 -6.26 1.02 -7.70
N LYS A 47 -6.36 0.20 -8.77
CA LYS A 47 -7.61 -0.46 -9.15
C LYS A 47 -8.13 -1.37 -8.04
N ALA A 48 -7.26 -2.11 -7.35
CA ALA A 48 -7.63 -2.93 -6.20
C ALA A 48 -8.20 -2.09 -5.05
N ASP A 49 -7.58 -0.93 -4.76
CA ASP A 49 -8.13 0.00 -3.78
C ASP A 49 -9.49 0.58 -4.21
N CYS A 50 -9.65 0.94 -5.48
CA CYS A 50 -10.92 1.44 -6.02
C CYS A 50 -12.06 0.42 -6.03
N LYS A 51 -11.78 -0.89 -5.88
CA LYS A 51 -12.83 -1.91 -5.68
C LYS A 51 -13.44 -1.88 -4.28
N THR A 52 -12.75 -1.26 -3.33
CA THR A 52 -13.29 -1.04 -1.98
C THR A 52 -14.17 0.22 -1.93
N VAL A 53 -15.02 0.32 -0.91
CA VAL A 53 -15.89 1.49 -0.75
C VAL A 53 -15.07 2.69 -0.25
N LYS A 54 -15.08 3.77 -1.04
CA LYS A 54 -14.37 5.00 -0.69
C LYS A 54 -14.93 5.62 0.60
N GLY A 55 -14.05 5.87 1.55
CA GLY A 55 -14.39 6.52 2.82
C GLY A 55 -15.11 5.61 3.81
N ASP A 56 -15.18 4.32 3.53
CA ASP A 56 -15.68 3.33 4.47
C ASP A 56 -14.72 3.18 5.65
N ARG A 57 -15.28 3.25 6.86
CA ARG A 57 -14.53 3.10 8.11
C ARG A 57 -14.10 1.64 8.35
N GLU A 58 -14.85 0.66 7.85
CA GLU A 58 -14.51 -0.76 7.99
C GLU A 58 -13.23 -1.13 7.23
N LYS A 59 -12.78 -0.29 6.28
CA LYS A 59 -11.48 -0.44 5.65
C LYS A 59 -10.32 -0.28 6.62
N LEU A 60 -10.44 0.56 7.65
CA LEU A 60 -9.32 0.89 8.53
C LEU A 60 -8.80 -0.37 9.24
N GLY A 61 -7.49 -0.61 9.14
CA GLY A 61 -6.84 -1.82 9.68
C GLY A 61 -6.95 -3.06 8.78
N THR A 62 -7.52 -2.94 7.58
CA THR A 62 -7.62 -4.02 6.58
C THR A 62 -6.66 -3.80 5.41
N ILE A 63 -6.67 -4.73 4.45
CA ILE A 63 -5.83 -4.68 3.25
C ILE A 63 -6.66 -4.92 1.99
N SER A 64 -6.24 -4.32 0.88
CA SER A 64 -6.48 -4.87 -0.45
C SER A 64 -5.14 -5.17 -1.10
N PHE A 65 -5.09 -6.10 -2.04
CA PHE A 65 -3.84 -6.44 -2.72
C PHE A 65 -4.08 -6.83 -4.17
N VAL A 66 -2.99 -6.83 -4.93
CA VAL A 66 -2.93 -7.41 -6.26
C VAL A 66 -1.55 -8.01 -6.47
N THR A 67 -1.50 -9.13 -7.16
CA THR A 67 -0.25 -9.73 -7.65
C THR A 67 -0.11 -9.38 -9.13
N VAL A 68 1.06 -8.88 -9.51
CA VAL A 68 1.41 -8.54 -10.89
C VAL A 68 2.64 -9.34 -11.31
N GLU A 69 2.70 -9.70 -12.59
CA GLU A 69 3.88 -10.32 -13.16
C GLU A 69 4.83 -9.23 -13.72
N HIS A 70 6.12 -9.36 -13.43
CA HIS A 70 7.20 -8.56 -14.00
C HIS A 70 8.38 -9.46 -14.34
N GLU A 71 8.71 -9.55 -15.63
CA GLU A 71 9.83 -10.37 -16.13
C GLU A 71 9.78 -11.83 -15.64
N GLY A 72 8.60 -12.46 -15.67
CA GLY A 72 8.41 -13.85 -15.23
C GLY A 72 8.45 -14.05 -13.71
N ARG A 73 8.40 -12.96 -12.92
CA ARG A 73 8.34 -12.98 -11.46
C ARG A 73 7.08 -12.31 -10.97
N GLU A 74 6.51 -12.81 -9.88
CA GLU A 74 5.33 -12.21 -9.26
C GLU A 74 5.72 -11.20 -8.18
N ILE A 75 5.04 -10.06 -8.17
CA ILE A 75 5.18 -9.03 -7.14
C ILE A 75 3.79 -8.72 -6.59
N THR A 76 3.59 -8.87 -5.29
CA THR A 76 2.31 -8.56 -4.62
C THR A 76 2.34 -7.18 -3.99
N ILE A 77 1.47 -6.29 -4.45
CA ILE A 77 1.32 -4.95 -3.91
C ILE A 77 0.13 -4.90 -2.94
N ILE A 78 0.39 -4.53 -1.69
CA ILE A 78 -0.56 -4.57 -0.59
C ILE A 78 -0.84 -3.14 -0.12
N ASN A 79 -2.09 -2.70 -0.30
CA ASN A 79 -2.60 -1.43 0.22
C ASN A 79 -3.02 -1.63 1.69
N GLY A 80 -2.17 -1.23 2.63
CA GLY A 80 -2.48 -1.28 4.06
C GLY A 80 -3.27 -0.05 4.51
N TYR A 81 -4.54 -0.20 4.89
CA TYR A 81 -5.37 0.93 5.29
C TYR A 81 -5.06 1.38 6.71
N THR A 82 -4.14 2.31 6.84
CA THR A 82 -3.56 2.77 8.12
C THR A 82 -3.99 4.18 8.50
N GLN A 83 -4.71 4.87 7.60
CA GLN A 83 -5.19 6.23 7.82
C GLN A 83 -6.64 6.32 7.34
N PHE A 84 -7.53 6.96 8.08
CA PHE A 84 -8.90 7.13 7.58
C PHE A 84 -8.98 8.18 6.45
N HIS A 85 -8.27 9.31 6.60
CA HIS A 85 -8.28 10.40 5.63
C HIS A 85 -6.87 10.96 5.40
N TRP A 86 -6.61 11.45 4.18
CA TRP A 86 -5.35 12.09 3.81
C TRP A 86 -5.29 13.61 4.08
N ARG A 87 -6.38 14.25 4.54
CA ARG A 87 -6.47 15.70 4.79
C ARG A 87 -6.38 15.95 6.29
N GLY A 88 -5.87 17.11 6.68
CA GLY A 88 -5.77 17.56 8.08
C GLY A 88 -4.32 17.74 8.56
N PRO A 89 -4.11 17.82 9.88
CA PRO A 89 -2.78 17.89 10.48
C PRO A 89 -1.98 16.58 10.30
N GLU A 90 -0.66 16.67 10.43
CA GLU A 90 0.26 15.53 10.29
C GLU A 90 0.03 14.44 11.37
N GLY A 91 0.52 13.22 11.15
CA GLY A 91 0.40 12.13 12.13
C GLY A 91 -0.93 11.37 12.14
N ARG A 92 -1.61 11.24 10.99
CA ARG A 92 -2.91 10.53 10.87
C ARG A 92 -2.83 9.00 10.84
N ALA A 93 -1.63 8.45 11.01
CA ALA A 93 -1.45 7.02 11.06
C ALA A 93 -2.07 6.47 12.35
N ASP A 94 -3.02 5.57 12.19
CA ASP A 94 -3.63 4.84 13.29
C ASP A 94 -2.77 3.61 13.58
N TYR A 95 -2.17 3.56 14.77
CA TYR A 95 -1.24 2.50 15.14
C TYR A 95 -1.91 1.15 15.34
N ASP A 96 -3.18 1.12 15.76
CA ASP A 96 -3.95 -0.12 15.85
C ASP A 96 -4.30 -0.62 14.46
N ALA A 97 -4.60 0.28 13.53
CA ALA A 97 -4.77 -0.05 12.12
C ALA A 97 -3.46 -0.58 11.50
N ILE A 98 -2.31 0.05 11.78
CA ILE A 98 -1.00 -0.47 11.35
C ILE A 98 -0.78 -1.88 11.88
N ARG A 99 -1.02 -2.11 13.17
CA ARG A 99 -0.91 -3.45 13.77
C ARG A 99 -1.82 -4.45 13.06
N GLY A 100 -3.08 -4.10 12.83
CA GLY A 100 -4.06 -4.96 12.15
C GLY A 100 -3.71 -5.24 10.69
N VAL A 101 -3.08 -4.30 10.00
CA VAL A 101 -2.52 -4.50 8.64
C VAL A 101 -1.37 -5.49 8.70
N MET A 102 -0.38 -5.25 9.57
CA MET A 102 0.83 -6.08 9.63
C MET A 102 0.59 -7.49 10.16
N GLN A 103 -0.53 -7.75 10.85
CA GLN A 103 -0.97 -9.10 11.21
C GLN A 103 -1.54 -9.92 10.04
N LYS A 104 -1.87 -9.26 8.92
CA LYS A 104 -2.46 -9.88 7.72
C LYS A 104 -1.45 -10.07 6.59
N VAL A 105 -0.22 -9.64 6.81
CA VAL A 105 0.93 -9.77 5.91
C VAL A 105 1.85 -10.83 6.47
#